data_AF-A0A1T0CMR7-F1
#
_entry.id   AF-A0A1T0CMR7-F1
#
_cell.length_a   1.000
_cell.length_b   1.000
_cell.length_c   1.000
_cell.angle_alpha   90.00
_cell.angle_beta   90.00
_cell.angle_gamma   90.00
#
_symmetry.space_group_name_H-M   'P 1'
#
loop_
_entity.id
_entity.type
_entity.pdbx_description
1 polymer ?
#
loop_
_entity_poly.entity_id
_entity_poly.type
_entity_poly.pdbx_seq_one_letter_code
_entity_poly.pdbx_strand_id
1 'polypeptide(L)'
;MKQNDDTLNPVRDLMYAIRLAFANPKVKILMSLSFSQIGLATVFYHVIEKWSWVDAFYFSVITVATVDYGDFSPQTMLGKLFTVGYILVGIGLFVTATATLASQMLFVMQKSKNLSIPKIHQPNKLIKPYQFNFS
;
A
#
# COMPACT_ATOMS: atom_id res chain seq x y z
N MET A 1 -39.54 -5.54 -19.53
CA MET A 1 -38.66 -5.51 -18.34
C MET A 1 -37.24 -5.59 -18.86
N LYS A 2 -36.51 -4.46 -18.86
CA LYS A 2 -35.17 -4.37 -19.44
C LYS A 2 -34.23 -5.04 -18.44
N GLN A 3 -33.83 -6.28 -18.74
CA GLN A 3 -32.78 -6.96 -18.00
C GLN A 3 -31.52 -6.13 -18.22
N ASN A 4 -31.25 -5.25 -17.26
CA ASN A 4 -30.14 -4.34 -17.29
C ASN A 4 -28.88 -5.20 -17.33
N ASP A 5 -28.07 -4.96 -18.35
CA ASP A 5 -26.74 -5.49 -18.54
C ASP A 5 -25.80 -4.88 -17.47
N ASP A 6 -26.13 -5.14 -16.20
CA ASP A 6 -25.28 -4.96 -15.03
C ASP A 6 -24.47 -6.25 -14.85
N THR A 7 -23.91 -6.76 -15.95
CA THR A 7 -22.79 -7.68 -15.87
C THR A 7 -21.71 -6.95 -15.08
N LEU A 8 -21.54 -7.38 -13.83
CA LEU A 8 -20.48 -7.01 -12.90
C LEU A 8 -19.21 -6.71 -13.69
N ASN A 9 -18.90 -5.44 -13.93
CA ASN A 9 -17.75 -5.08 -14.74
C ASN A 9 -16.55 -5.05 -13.78
N PRO A 10 -15.74 -6.12 -13.71
CA PRO A 10 -14.67 -6.22 -12.73
C PRO A 10 -13.66 -5.08 -12.87
N VAL A 11 -13.56 -4.49 -14.07
CA VAL A 11 -12.71 -3.33 -14.34
C VAL A 11 -13.24 -2.08 -13.64
N ARG A 12 -14.56 -1.85 -13.61
CA ARG A 12 -15.16 -0.69 -12.92
C ARG A 12 -15.04 -0.82 -11.40
N ASP A 13 -15.27 -2.01 -10.87
CA ASP A 13 -15.14 -2.28 -9.42
C ASP A 13 -13.69 -2.17 -8.97
N LEU A 14 -12.74 -2.67 -9.77
CA LEU A 14 -11.31 -2.50 -9.55
C LEU A 14 -10.91 -1.01 -9.58
N MET A 15 -11.37 -0.25 -10.58
CA MET A 15 -11.10 1.19 -10.65
C MET A 15 -11.68 1.94 -9.44
N TYR A 16 -12.88 1.58 -8.99
CA TYR A 16 -13.48 2.17 -7.80
C TYR A 16 -12.70 1.82 -6.54
N ALA A 17 -12.27 0.56 -6.38
CA ALA A 17 -11.46 0.10 -5.27
C ALA A 17 -10.11 0.84 -5.19
N ILE A 18 -9.45 1.03 -6.34
CA ILE A 18 -8.22 1.83 -6.44
C ILE A 18 -8.54 3.26 -6.01
N ARG A 19 -9.51 3.93 -6.64
CA ARG A 19 -9.84 5.33 -6.30
C ARG A 19 -10.18 5.51 -4.83
N LEU A 20 -10.89 4.56 -4.22
CA LEU A 20 -11.25 4.59 -2.81
C LEU A 20 -10.03 4.38 -1.89
N ALA A 21 -9.13 3.46 -2.25
CA ALA A 21 -7.89 3.26 -1.50
C ALA A 21 -7.04 4.54 -1.46
N PHE A 22 -6.91 5.22 -2.59
CA PHE A 22 -6.17 6.49 -2.72
C PHE A 22 -6.91 7.71 -2.14
N ALA A 23 -8.23 7.64 -1.93
CA ALA A 23 -9.01 8.73 -1.30
C ALA A 23 -8.78 8.84 0.21
N ASN A 24 -8.23 7.81 0.86
CA ASN A 24 -7.94 7.85 2.28
C ASN A 24 -6.84 8.88 2.60
N PRO A 25 -7.09 9.84 3.51
CA PRO A 25 -6.10 10.88 3.83
C PRO A 25 -4.81 10.29 4.39
N LYS A 26 -4.89 9.20 5.16
CA LYS A 26 -3.71 8.47 5.67
C LYS A 26 -2.83 7.93 4.54
N VAL A 27 -3.43 7.26 3.54
CA VAL A 27 -2.70 6.73 2.37
C VAL A 27 -2.10 7.86 1.57
N LYS A 28 -2.88 8.92 1.31
CA LYS A 28 -2.43 10.08 0.56
C LYS A 28 -1.23 10.76 1.22
N ILE A 29 -1.28 10.97 2.55
CA ILE A 29 -0.19 11.58 3.32
C ILE A 29 1.06 10.70 3.28
N LEU A 30 0.94 9.40 3.58
CA LEU A 30 2.10 8.51 3.56
C LEU A 30 2.75 8.43 2.18
N MET A 31 1.94 8.32 1.12
CA MET A 31 2.46 8.34 -0.26
C MET A 31 3.15 9.65 -0.58
N SER A 32 2.53 10.79 -0.26
CA SER A 32 3.15 12.10 -0.55
C SER A 32 4.45 12.30 0.23
N LEU A 33 4.56 11.82 1.47
CA LEU A 33 5.81 11.79 2.23
C LEU A 33 6.86 10.87 1.58
N SER A 34 6.46 9.70 1.09
CA SER A 34 7.36 8.78 0.36
C SER A 34 7.86 9.39 -0.95
N PHE A 35 7.01 10.10 -1.70
CA PHE A 35 7.44 10.78 -2.93
C PHE A 35 8.32 12.01 -2.64
N SER A 36 8.03 12.77 -1.57
CA SER A 36 8.82 13.97 -1.25
C SER A 36 10.26 13.64 -0.87
N GLN A 37 10.48 12.55 -0.13
CA GLN A 37 11.84 12.13 0.20
C GLN A 37 12.64 11.66 -1.03
N ILE A 38 12.00 11.02 -2.02
CA ILE A 38 12.65 10.62 -3.27
C ILE A 38 13.08 11.87 -4.05
N GLY A 39 12.21 12.88 -4.13
CA GLY A 39 12.55 14.16 -4.76
C GLY A 39 13.72 14.85 -4.08
N LEU A 40 13.72 14.90 -2.74
CA LEU A 40 14.82 15.48 -1.96
C LEU A 40 16.14 14.74 -2.17
N ALA A 41 16.12 13.41 -2.11
CA ALA A 41 17.29 12.57 -2.34
C ALA A 41 17.82 12.73 -3.77
N THR A 42 16.93 12.77 -4.77
CA THR A 42 17.30 12.97 -6.18
C THR A 42 18.06 14.28 -6.37
N VAL A 43 17.55 15.39 -5.83
CA VAL A 43 18.23 16.69 -5.91
C VAL A 43 19.56 16.64 -5.19
N PHE A 44 19.62 16.01 -4.02
CA PHE A 44 20.85 15.89 -3.24
C PHE A 44 21.94 15.11 -4.00
N TYR A 45 21.62 13.93 -4.53
CA TYR A 45 22.57 13.11 -5.29
C TYR A 45 23.00 13.78 -6.59
N HIS A 46 22.08 14.48 -7.27
CA HIS A 46 22.44 15.26 -8.46
C HIS A 46 23.49 16.34 -8.14
N VAL A 47 23.33 17.07 -7.03
CA VAL A 47 24.25 18.16 -6.65
C VAL A 47 25.56 17.65 -6.07
N ILE A 48 25.53 16.63 -5.22
CA ILE A 48 26.70 16.17 -4.46
C ILE A 48 27.51 15.12 -5.23
N GLU A 49 26.86 14.14 -5.83
CA GLU A 49 27.53 13.06 -6.58
C GLU A 49 27.67 13.40 -8.08
N LYS A 50 27.09 14.52 -8.53
CA LYS A 50 27.11 14.97 -9.94
C LYS A 50 26.54 13.95 -10.92
N TRP A 51 25.67 13.07 -10.45
CA TRP A 51 24.95 12.11 -11.29
C TRP A 51 23.93 12.82 -12.17
N SER A 52 23.53 12.21 -13.28
CA SER A 52 22.44 12.75 -14.08
C SER A 52 21.13 12.74 -13.27
N TRP A 53 20.16 13.58 -13.65
CA TRP A 53 18.84 13.59 -13.00
C TRP A 53 18.18 12.21 -12.98
N VAL A 54 18.37 11.43 -14.05
CA VAL A 54 17.79 10.09 -14.19
C VAL A 54 18.50 9.11 -13.27
N ASP A 55 19.83 9.12 -13.22
CA ASP A 55 20.62 8.22 -12.36
C ASP A 55 20.38 8.52 -10.88
N ALA A 56 20.32 9.81 -10.50
CA ALA A 56 20.02 10.23 -9.14
C ALA A 56 18.60 9.84 -8.70
N PHE A 57 17.62 9.97 -9.61
CA PHE A 57 16.25 9.54 -9.35
C PHE A 57 16.16 8.03 -9.22
N TYR A 58 16.79 7.30 -10.15
CA TYR A 58 16.88 5.85 -10.13
C TYR A 58 17.46 5.34 -8.82
N PHE A 59 18.63 5.85 -8.41
CA PHE A 59 19.27 5.48 -7.14
C PHE A 59 18.34 5.73 -5.95
N SER A 60 17.75 6.93 -5.86
CA SER A 60 16.82 7.27 -4.77
C SER A 60 15.65 6.29 -4.68
N VAL A 61 15.04 5.93 -5.81
CA VAL A 61 13.91 5.00 -5.86
C VAL A 61 14.33 3.58 -5.46
N ILE A 62 15.40 3.02 -6.04
CA ILE A 62 15.80 1.65 -5.75
C ILE A 62 16.29 1.48 -4.31
N THR A 63 16.92 2.51 -3.73
CA THR A 63 17.37 2.52 -2.34
C THR A 63 16.18 2.48 -1.37
N VAL A 64 15.18 3.34 -1.55
CA VAL A 64 14.00 3.34 -0.65
C VAL A 64 13.09 2.14 -0.88
N ALA A 65 13.03 1.63 -2.12
CA ALA A 65 12.32 0.40 -2.46
C ALA A 65 13.06 -0.86 -1.99
N THR A 66 14.28 -0.73 -1.44
CA THR A 66 15.13 -1.83 -0.98
C THR A 66 15.48 -2.85 -2.08
N VAL A 67 15.36 -2.45 -3.34
CA VAL A 67 15.70 -3.30 -4.50
C VAL A 67 17.20 -3.35 -4.71
N ASP A 68 17.85 -2.20 -4.54
CA ASP A 68 19.29 -1.91 -4.69
C ASP A 68 20.13 -2.95 -5.46
N TYR A 69 20.49 -2.62 -6.71
CA TYR A 69 21.29 -3.50 -7.57
C TYR A 69 22.80 -3.36 -7.34
N GLY A 70 23.25 -2.34 -6.60
CA GLY A 70 24.68 -2.09 -6.34
C GLY A 70 25.46 -1.56 -7.55
N ASP A 71 24.77 -1.09 -8.59
CA ASP A 71 25.34 -0.47 -9.79
C ASP A 71 25.78 0.99 -9.55
N PHE A 72 25.07 1.71 -8.67
CA PHE A 72 25.43 3.04 -8.22
C PHE A 72 25.73 3.05 -6.72
N SER A 73 26.75 3.81 -6.31
CA SER A 73 27.04 4.04 -4.90
C SER A 73 27.68 5.41 -4.68
N PRO A 74 27.30 6.15 -3.63
CA PRO A 74 27.85 7.48 -3.36
C PRO A 74 29.35 7.39 -3.08
N GLN A 75 30.13 8.18 -3.79
CA GLN A 75 31.59 8.21 -3.65
C GLN A 75 32.03 9.27 -2.64
N THR A 76 31.24 10.33 -2.47
CA THR A 76 31.58 11.41 -1.54
C THR A 76 31.30 11.02 -0.09
N MET A 77 32.07 11.58 0.84
CA MET A 77 31.83 11.41 2.28
C MET A 77 30.41 11.87 2.67
N LEU A 78 29.98 13.01 2.13
CA LEU A 78 28.67 13.59 2.41
C LEU A 78 27.54 12.72 1.83
N GLY A 79 27.73 12.19 0.62
CA GLY A 79 26.80 11.27 -0.03
C GLY A 79 26.59 9.99 0.77
N LYS A 80 27.66 9.41 1.30
CA LYS A 80 27.58 8.23 2.17
C LYS A 80 26.80 8.52 3.46
N LEU A 81 27.12 9.61 4.16
CA LEU A 81 26.42 10.00 5.39
C LEU A 81 24.94 10.28 5.15
N PHE A 82 24.62 11.02 4.08
CA PHE A 82 23.24 11.26 3.69
C PHE A 82 22.50 9.96 3.39
N THR A 83 23.13 9.04 2.66
CA THR A 83 22.51 7.75 2.29
C THR A 83 22.16 6.92 3.51
N VAL A 84 23.02 6.88 4.54
CA VAL A 84 22.71 6.21 5.81
C VAL A 84 21.46 6.81 6.45
N GLY A 85 21.38 8.13 6.56
CA GLY A 85 20.20 8.80 7.12
C GLY A 85 18.94 8.59 6.26
N TYR A 86 19.10 8.65 4.94
CA TYR A 86 18.03 8.45 3.96
C TYR A 86 17.42 7.05 4.07
N ILE A 87 18.25 6.02 4.19
CA ILE A 87 17.78 4.63 4.36
C ILE A 87 16.99 4.47 5.67
N LEU A 88 17.50 5.01 6.79
CA LEU A 88 16.86 4.87 8.10
C LEU A 88 15.46 5.50 8.13
N VAL A 89 15.30 6.69 7.56
CA VAL A 89 14.00 7.39 7.51
C VAL A 89 13.13 6.82 6.39
N GLY A 90 13.73 6.53 5.25
CA GLY A 90 13.04 6.23 4.02
C GLY A 90 12.37 4.87 4.02
N ILE A 91 13.05 3.84 4.52
CA ILE A 91 12.50 2.48 4.62
C ILE A 91 11.24 2.48 5.48
N GLY A 92 11.27 3.12 6.66
CA GLY A 92 10.11 3.16 7.56
C GLY A 92 8.88 3.79 6.90
N LEU A 93 9.08 4.93 6.22
CA LEU A 93 8.00 5.61 5.50
C LEU A 93 7.50 4.78 4.31
N PHE A 94 8.39 4.16 3.54
CA PHE A 94 8.01 3.35 2.37
C PHE A 94 7.27 2.06 2.77
N VAL A 95 7.76 1.35 3.78
CA VAL A 95 7.11 0.14 4.32
C VAL A 95 5.73 0.47 4.89
N THR A 96 5.60 1.56 5.65
CA THR A 96 4.29 1.94 6.21
C THR A 96 3.31 2.42 5.13
N ALA A 97 3.78 3.13 4.09
CA ALA A 97 2.96 3.53 2.96
C ALA A 97 2.42 2.31 2.19
N THR A 98 3.31 1.37 1.85
CA THR A 98 2.96 0.13 1.12
C THR A 98 2.06 -0.78 1.95
N ALA A 99 2.33 -0.97 3.24
CA ALA A 99 1.49 -1.76 4.15
C ALA A 99 0.10 -1.15 4.33
N THR A 100 0.00 0.17 4.44
CA THR A 100 -1.30 0.85 4.57
C THR A 100 -2.10 0.72 3.28
N LEU A 101 -1.45 0.88 2.12
CA LEU A 101 -2.09 0.68 0.82
C LEU A 101 -2.63 -0.75 0.68
N ALA A 102 -1.81 -1.76 1.00
CA ALA A 102 -2.21 -3.16 0.96
C ALA A 102 -3.40 -3.43 1.88
N SER A 103 -3.37 -2.91 3.12
CA SER A 103 -4.45 -3.08 4.09
C SER A 103 -5.77 -2.47 3.61
N GLN A 104 -5.73 -1.29 2.99
CA GLN A 104 -6.92 -0.65 2.42
C GLN A 104 -7.48 -1.44 1.23
N MET A 105 -6.62 -1.93 0.35
CA MET A 105 -7.05 -2.80 -0.76
C MET A 105 -7.71 -4.08 -0.25
N LEU A 106 -7.09 -4.76 0.73
CA LEU A 106 -7.65 -5.96 1.35
C LEU A 106 -8.99 -5.68 2.02
N PHE A 107 -9.13 -4.55 2.72
CA PHE A 107 -10.40 -4.15 3.32
C PHE A 107 -11.50 -3.97 2.26
N VAL A 108 -11.19 -3.33 1.14
CA VAL A 108 -12.16 -3.16 0.03
C VAL A 108 -12.54 -4.51 -0.59
N MET A 109 -11.56 -5.39 -0.82
CA MET A 109 -11.80 -6.74 -1.37
C MET A 109 -12.59 -7.64 -0.40
N GLN A 110 -12.28 -7.59 0.90
CA GLN A 110 -13.03 -8.32 1.93
C GLN A 110 -14.46 -7.80 2.03
N LYS A 111 -14.64 -6.48 1.98
CA LYS A 111 -15.97 -5.86 1.96
C LYS A 111 -16.77 -6.37 0.77
N SER A 112 -16.17 -6.43 -0.43
CA SER A 112 -16.82 -7.01 -1.61
C SER A 112 -17.22 -8.48 -1.38
N LYS A 113 -16.32 -9.34 -0.89
CA LYS A 113 -16.65 -10.76 -0.63
C LYS A 113 -17.72 -10.97 0.45
N ASN A 114 -17.68 -10.21 1.55
CA ASN A 114 -18.69 -10.29 2.61
C ASN A 114 -20.06 -9.75 2.18
N LEU A 115 -20.12 -8.85 1.19
CA LEU A 115 -21.38 -8.43 0.59
C LEU A 115 -21.91 -9.42 -0.45
N SER A 116 -21.05 -10.21 -1.10
CA SER A 116 -21.45 -11.24 -2.07
C SER A 116 -21.90 -12.57 -1.45
N ILE A 117 -21.66 -12.80 -0.16
CA ILE A 117 -22.27 -13.91 0.60
C ILE A 117 -23.60 -13.41 1.16
N PRO A 118 -24.77 -13.72 0.56
CA PRO A 118 -26.05 -13.47 1.23
C PRO A 118 -26.03 -14.19 2.58
N LYS A 119 -26.53 -13.54 3.65
CA LYS A 119 -26.77 -14.17 4.96
C LYS A 119 -27.82 -15.28 4.80
N ILE A 120 -27.46 -16.44 4.27
CA ILE A 120 -28.31 -17.61 4.30
C ILE A 120 -28.10 -18.25 5.67
N HIS A 121 -29.11 -18.08 6.52
CA HIS A 121 -29.32 -18.81 7.76
C HIS A 121 -28.32 -18.52 8.90
N GLN A 122 -28.65 -17.55 9.76
CA GLN A 122 -28.39 -17.73 11.19
C GLN A 122 -29.42 -18.75 11.68
N PRO A 123 -29.07 -20.02 11.96
CA PRO A 123 -29.99 -20.91 12.64
C PRO A 123 -30.30 -20.29 14.00
N ASN A 124 -31.59 -20.03 14.16
CA ASN A 124 -32.24 -19.49 15.33
C ASN A 124 -31.65 -20.11 16.60
N LYS A 125 -31.33 -19.28 17.59
CA LYS A 125 -31.05 -19.72 18.97
C LYS A 125 -32.33 -20.34 19.54
N LEU A 126 -32.60 -21.61 19.25
CA LEU A 126 -33.66 -22.41 19.85
C LEU A 126 -33.12 -23.81 20.21
N ILE A 127 -32.03 -23.85 20.98
CA ILE A 127 -31.63 -25.05 21.69
C ILE A 127 -32.19 -24.93 23.10
N LYS A 128 -33.40 -25.44 23.35
CA LYS A 128 -33.84 -25.70 24.72
C LYS A 128 -33.04 -26.90 25.24
N PRO A 129 -32.44 -26.84 26.44
CA PRO A 129 -31.68 -27.97 26.99
C PRO A 129 -32.63 -29.14 27.22
N TYR A 130 -32.26 -30.32 26.71
CA TYR A 130 -32.94 -31.57 26.95
C TYR A 130 -32.80 -31.91 28.44
N GLN A 131 -33.88 -31.79 29.21
CA GLN A 131 -33.93 -32.21 30.60
C GLN A 131 -34.15 -33.72 30.61
N PHE A 132 -33.09 -34.48 30.86
CA PHE A 132 -33.17 -35.94 30.97
C PHE A 132 -33.59 -36.30 32.41
N ASN A 133 -34.84 -36.70 32.58
CA ASN A 133 -35.41 -37.09 33.86
C ASN A 133 -35.22 -38.59 34.08
N PHE A 134 -34.42 -38.99 35.07
CA PHE A 134 -34.32 -40.38 35.51
C PHE A 134 -35.32 -40.59 36.65
N SER A 135 -36.38 -41.36 36.36
CA SER A 135 -37.25 -41.97 37.36
C SER A 135 -36.67 -43.31 37.83
#